data_AF-A0A5C7B242-F1
#
_entry.id   AF-A0A5C7B242-F1
#
_cell.length_a   1.000
_cell.length_b   1.000
_cell.length_c   1.000
_cell.angle_alpha   90.00
_cell.angle_beta   90.00
_cell.angle_gamma   90.00
#
_symmetry.space_group_name_H-M   'P 1'
#
loop_
_entity.id
_entity.type
_entity.pdbx_description
1 polymer ?
#
loop_
_entity_poly.entity_id
_entity_poly.type
_entity_poly.pdbx_seq_one_letter_code
_entity_poly.pdbx_strand_id
1 'polypeptide(L)' 'MNQDHKDTKPNSTPVYVKYIGLSFQLFGIIGAGTWFGWWLQGKSDMKFPVWLLLFCFLSVILAFYQLWMSMKQDNK' A
#
# COMPACT_ATOMS: atom_id res chain seq x y z
N MET A 1 8.74 42.51 -29.12
CA MET A 1 9.47 42.11 -27.89
C MET A 1 9.16 40.65 -27.61
N ASN A 2 10.10 39.91 -27.02
CA ASN A 2 9.93 38.47 -26.75
C ASN A 2 9.09 38.24 -25.48
N GLN A 3 8.23 37.23 -25.47
CA GLN A 3 7.68 36.64 -24.25
C GLN A 3 7.80 35.11 -24.33
N ASP A 4 8.96 34.63 -23.91
CA ASP A 4 9.24 33.22 -23.60
C ASP A 4 8.40 32.81 -22.38
N HIS A 5 7.14 32.43 -22.62
CA HIS A 5 6.29 31.91 -21.56
C HIS A 5 6.71 30.47 -21.25
N LYS A 6 7.55 30.31 -20.23
CA LYS A 6 8.04 29.00 -19.78
C LYS A 6 6.90 28.03 -19.53
N ASP A 7 6.77 27.08 -20.46
CA ASP A 7 5.86 25.95 -20.36
C ASP A 7 6.28 25.08 -19.16
N THR A 8 5.69 25.39 -18.00
CA THR A 8 5.88 24.64 -16.76
C THR A 8 5.10 23.34 -16.91
N LYS A 9 5.75 22.39 -17.58
CA LYS A 9 5.21 21.07 -17.90
C LYS A 9 4.51 20.53 -16.64
N PRO A 10 3.19 20.28 -16.66
CA PRO A 10 2.53 19.74 -15.49
C PRO A 10 3.22 18.43 -15.13
N ASN A 11 3.67 18.30 -13.88
CA ASN A 11 4.33 17.09 -13.39
C ASN A 11 3.29 15.99 -13.11
N SER A 12 2.41 15.76 -14.09
CA SER A 12 1.49 14.64 -14.14
C SER A 12 2.31 13.40 -14.43
N THR A 13 2.82 12.77 -13.37
CA THR A 13 3.43 11.43 -13.39
C THR A 13 2.63 10.55 -14.36
N PRO A 14 3.23 10.07 -15.47
CA PRO A 14 2.45 9.49 -16.57
C PRO A 14 1.52 8.40 -16.07
N VAL A 15 0.29 8.31 -16.57
CA VAL A 15 -0.71 7.38 -16.03
C VAL A 15 -0.21 5.93 -16.05
N TYR A 16 0.61 5.59 -17.05
CA TYR A 16 1.37 4.34 -17.13
C TYR A 16 2.32 4.10 -15.94
N VAL A 17 3.06 5.12 -15.50
CA VAL A 17 3.94 5.06 -14.30
C VAL A 17 3.12 4.89 -13.02
N LYS A 18 1.92 5.49 -12.93
CA LYS A 18 0.98 5.24 -11.81
C LYS A 18 0.51 3.78 -11.78
N TYR A 19 0.20 3.19 -12.93
CA TYR A 19 -0.16 1.76 -13.01
C TYR A 19 1.03 0.84 -12.73
N ILE A 20 2.24 1.16 -13.19
CA ILE A 20 3.47 0.44 -12.82
C ILE A 20 3.66 0.47 -11.31
N GLY A 21 3.57 1.64 -10.67
CA GLY A 21 3.71 1.79 -9.22
C GLY A 21 2.68 0.97 -8.44
N LEU A 22 1.43 0.93 -8.90
CA LEU A 22 0.36 0.13 -8.29
C LEU A 22 0.59 -1.38 -8.48
N SER A 23 1.07 -1.81 -9.65
CA SER A 23 1.48 -3.20 -9.89
C SER A 23 2.68 -3.61 -9.03
N PHE A 24 3.68 -2.73 -8.86
CA PHE A 24 4.80 -2.95 -7.95
C PHE A 24 4.36 -2.97 -6.48
N GLN A 25 3.36 -2.17 -6.10
CA GLN A 25 2.76 -2.24 -4.76
C GLN A 25 2.06 -3.58 -4.52
N LEU A 26 1.29 -4.08 -5.49
CA LEU A 26 0.67 -5.42 -5.43
C LEU A 26 1.73 -6.54 -5.39
N PHE A 27 2.74 -6.50 -6.26
CA PHE A 27 3.88 -7.44 -6.22
C PHE A 27 4.66 -7.35 -4.92
N GLY A 28 4.81 -6.17 -4.34
CA GLY A 28 5.43 -5.96 -3.03
C GLY A 28 4.61 -6.59 -1.90
N ILE A 29 3.29 -6.40 -1.89
CA ILE A 29 2.39 -6.98 -0.89
C ILE A 29 2.32 -8.51 -1.01
N ILE A 30 2.16 -9.03 -2.24
CA ILE A 30 2.09 -10.48 -2.52
C ILE A 30 3.46 -11.12 -2.24
N GLY A 31 4.54 -10.57 -2.79
CA GLY A 31 5.90 -11.08 -2.61
C GLY A 31 6.36 -11.05 -1.15
N ALA A 32 6.09 -9.95 -0.44
CA ALA A 32 6.32 -9.89 1.00
C ALA A 32 5.47 -10.94 1.72
N GLY A 33 4.15 -10.95 1.52
CA GLY A 33 3.23 -11.91 2.16
C GLY A 33 3.61 -13.37 1.92
N THR A 34 4.09 -13.72 0.73
CA THR A 34 4.58 -15.06 0.37
C THR A 34 5.93 -15.36 1.03
N TRP A 35 6.93 -14.48 0.96
CA TRP A 35 8.26 -14.68 1.56
C TRP A 35 8.19 -14.74 3.09
N PHE A 36 7.58 -13.71 3.69
CA PHE A 36 7.42 -13.56 5.12
C PHE A 36 6.50 -14.68 5.66
N GLY A 37 5.48 -15.08 4.89
CA GLY A 37 4.66 -16.28 5.13
C GLY A 37 5.47 -17.59 5.15
N TRP A 38 6.28 -17.85 4.12
CA TRP A 38 7.17 -19.01 4.01
C TRP A 38 8.17 -19.07 5.18
N TRP A 39 8.68 -17.92 5.63
CA TRP A 39 9.57 -17.83 6.79
C TRP A 39 8.92 -18.26 8.11
N LEU A 40 7.62 -18.00 8.33
CA LEU A 40 6.90 -18.58 9.49
C LEU A 40 6.54 -20.04 9.27
N GLN A 41 6.22 -20.46 8.06
CA GLN A 41 5.98 -21.88 7.79
C GLN A 41 7.23 -22.72 8.11
N GLY A 42 8.42 -22.22 7.77
CA GLY A 42 9.70 -22.79 8.23
C GLY A 42 9.98 -22.65 9.75
N LYS A 43 9.19 -21.85 10.48
CA LYS A 43 9.22 -21.68 11.93
C LYS A 43 8.05 -22.38 12.65
N SER A 44 7.22 -23.13 11.93
CA SER A 44 6.02 -23.76 12.47
C SER A 44 5.65 -25.02 11.68
N ASP A 45 6.20 -26.15 12.13
CA ASP A 45 5.64 -27.50 11.94
C ASP A 45 4.31 -27.68 12.72
N MET A 46 3.57 -26.58 12.92
CA MET A 46 2.39 -26.48 13.77
C MET A 46 1.29 -25.73 13.01
N LYS A 47 0.08 -26.29 13.09
CA LYS A 47 -1.05 -26.09 12.17
C LYS A 47 -1.79 -24.75 12.33
N PHE A 48 -1.09 -23.63 12.55
CA PHE A 48 -1.70 -22.34 12.89
C PHE A 48 -1.18 -21.17 12.00
N PRO A 49 -2.03 -20.52 11.19
CA PRO A 49 -1.60 -19.54 10.19
C PRO A 49 -1.42 -18.13 10.80
N VAL A 50 -0.38 -17.95 11.63
CA VAL A 50 -0.13 -16.70 12.38
C VAL A 50 0.05 -15.47 11.49
N TRP A 51 0.46 -15.60 10.22
CA TRP A 51 0.46 -14.47 9.27
C TRP A 51 -0.91 -14.08 8.75
N LEU A 52 -1.79 -15.06 8.53
CA LEU A 52 -3.17 -14.76 8.13
C LEU A 52 -3.87 -14.03 9.30
N LEU A 53 -3.55 -14.42 10.53
CA LEU A 53 -3.92 -13.68 11.75
C LEU A 53 -3.30 -12.26 11.78
N LEU A 54 -1.97 -12.11 11.60
CA LEU A 54 -1.31 -10.80 11.66
C LEU A 54 -1.77 -9.85 10.55
N PHE A 55 -1.94 -10.34 9.33
CA PHE A 55 -2.38 -9.54 8.18
C PHE A 55 -3.87 -9.16 8.30
N CYS A 56 -4.70 -10.06 8.84
CA CYS A 56 -6.07 -9.72 9.26
C CYS A 56 -6.07 -8.63 10.35
N PHE A 57 -5.23 -8.78 11.38
CA PHE A 57 -5.12 -7.80 12.47
C PHE A 57 -4.63 -6.43 11.97
N LEU A 58 -3.65 -6.42 11.05
CA LEU A 58 -3.16 -5.20 10.39
C LEU A 58 -4.24 -4.56 9.51
N SER A 59 -5.04 -5.35 8.78
CA SER A 59 -6.20 -4.88 8.01
C SER A 59 -7.26 -4.25 8.91
N VAL A 60 -7.57 -4.86 10.06
CA VAL A 60 -8.47 -4.29 11.08
C VAL A 60 -7.92 -2.97 11.64
N ILE A 61 -6.63 -2.89 11.96
CA ILE A 61 -5.98 -1.65 12.43
C ILE A 61 -6.06 -0.55 11.35
N LEU A 62 -5.79 -0.88 10.09
CA LEU A 62 -5.87 0.08 8.98
C LEU A 62 -7.30 0.57 8.76
N ALA A 63 -8.31 -0.32 8.81
CA ALA A 63 -9.72 0.06 8.73
C ALA A 63 -10.15 0.97 9.90
N PHE A 64 -9.72 0.67 11.13
CA PHE A 64 -9.95 1.53 12.30
C PHE A 64 -9.25 2.88 12.18
N TYR A 65 -8.01 2.92 11.69
CA TYR A 65 -7.27 4.16 11.48
C TYR A 65 -7.91 5.03 10.40
N GLN A 66 -8.37 4.42 9.30
CA GLN A 66 -9.11 5.11 8.25
C GLN A 66 -10.45 5.66 8.79
N LEU A 67 -11.22 4.85 9.54
CA LEU A 67 -12.47 5.28 10.17
C LEU A 67 -12.25 6.44 11.14
N TRP A 68 -11.23 6.36 12.00
CA TRP A 68 -10.85 7.42 12.94
C TRP A 68 -10.44 8.71 12.22
N MET A 69 -9.67 8.59 11.13
CA MET A 69 -9.29 9.75 10.31
C MET A 69 -10.50 10.38 9.63
N SER A 70 -11.42 9.59 9.06
CA SER A 70 -12.68 10.07 8.47
C SER A 70 -13.55 10.79 9.50
N MET A 71 -13.78 10.19 10.68
CA MET A 71 -14.52 10.82 11.79
C MET A 71 -13.91 12.17 12.23
N LYS A 72 -12.58 12.29 12.17
CA LYS A 72 -11.85 13.53 12.47
C LYS A 72 -11.88 14.55 11.31
N GLN A 73 -12.13 14.10 10.08
CA GLN A 73 -12.28 14.96 8.90
C GLN A 73 -13.69 15.53 8.77
N ASP A 74 -14.72 14.78 9.17
CA ASP A 74 -16.14 15.18 9.18
C ASP A 74 -16.48 16.28 10.21
N ASN A 75 -15.47 16.85 10.89
CA ASN A 75 -15.62 17.89 11.92
C ASN A 75 -14.75 19.13 11.61
N LYS A 76 -14.57 19.46 10.32
CA LYS A 76 -13.86 20.65 9.85
C LYS A 76 -14.41 21.26 8.56
#